data_AF-A0A5A8AE30-F1
#
_entry.id   AF-A0A5A8AE30-F1
#
_cell.length_a   1.000
_cell.length_b   1.000
_cell.length_c   1.000
_cell.angle_alpha   90.00
_cell.angle_beta   90.00
_cell.angle_gamma   90.00
#
_symmetry.space_group_name_H-M   'P 1'
#
loop_
_entity.id
_entity.type
_entity.pdbx_description
1 polymer ?
#
loop_
_entity_poly.entity_id
_entity_poly.type
_entity_poly.pdbx_seq_one_letter_code
_entity_poly.pdbx_strand_id
1 'polypeptide(L)'
;MKTLKKERLDIHLHLQNNLFILLFLLFSNFLFSQKFDEYYLTTKIVTFKDPILVVPDYDKVGIFIMESEDFEKEKNIKKLFNQKKAFLFDTNGFSYESVLEREKMGYKEDEYDYSYRKEEKKAIILKLDKKVKSFYVGFIRLRYYNRIDASAHARYPYIKNTDNFEPVLIPSFTD
;
A
#
# COMPACT_ATOMS: atom_id res chain seq x y z
N MET A 1 -41.76 -51.28 -11.78
CA MET A 1 -40.41 -51.43 -11.15
C MET A 1 -39.31 -50.61 -11.82
N LYS A 2 -39.35 -50.32 -13.13
CA LYS A 2 -38.34 -49.48 -13.83
C LYS A 2 -38.46 -47.97 -13.52
N THR A 3 -39.67 -47.46 -13.26
CA THR A 3 -39.95 -46.04 -12.96
C THR A 3 -39.39 -45.58 -11.61
N LEU A 4 -39.60 -46.37 -10.54
CA LEU A 4 -39.05 -46.11 -9.20
C LEU A 4 -37.52 -46.06 -9.13
N LYS A 5 -36.82 -46.82 -9.99
CA LYS A 5 -35.35 -46.76 -10.09
C LYS A 5 -34.87 -45.48 -10.77
N LYS A 6 -35.61 -44.99 -11.76
CA LYS A 6 -35.28 -43.76 -12.50
C LYS A 6 -35.49 -42.52 -11.62
N GLU A 7 -36.61 -42.45 -10.90
CA GLU A 7 -36.89 -41.37 -9.95
C GLU A 7 -35.84 -41.30 -8.82
N ARG A 8 -35.40 -42.44 -8.27
CA ARG A 8 -34.31 -42.44 -7.27
C ARG A 8 -32.98 -41.96 -7.83
N LEU A 9 -32.69 -42.26 -9.09
CA LEU A 9 -31.47 -41.83 -9.77
C LEU A 9 -31.48 -40.32 -10.00
N ASP A 10 -32.61 -39.78 -10.46
CA ASP A 10 -32.79 -38.33 -10.71
C ASP A 10 -32.71 -37.53 -9.40
N ILE A 11 -33.32 -38.02 -8.32
CA ILE A 11 -33.21 -37.40 -6.98
C ILE A 11 -31.75 -37.41 -6.50
N HIS A 12 -31.03 -38.52 -6.70
CA HIS A 12 -29.62 -38.62 -6.27
C HIS A 12 -28.73 -37.66 -7.06
N LEU A 13 -28.96 -37.52 -8.37
CA LEU A 13 -28.24 -36.60 -9.24
C LEU A 13 -28.49 -35.13 -8.84
N HIS A 14 -29.74 -34.78 -8.53
CA HIS A 14 -30.09 -33.44 -8.03
C HIS A 14 -29.45 -33.13 -6.67
N LEU A 15 -29.43 -34.11 -5.74
CA LEU A 15 -28.75 -33.95 -4.45
C LEU A 15 -27.24 -33.74 -4.62
N GLN A 16 -26.59 -34.51 -5.51
CA GLN A 16 -25.16 -34.35 -5.80
C GLN A 16 -24.85 -32.98 -6.41
N ASN A 17 -25.63 -32.54 -7.39
CA ASN A 17 -25.45 -31.22 -8.01
C ASN A 17 -25.63 -30.07 -7.01
N ASN A 18 -26.64 -30.15 -6.15
CA ASN A 18 -26.87 -29.15 -5.10
C ASN A 18 -25.74 -29.12 -4.07
N LEU A 19 -25.15 -30.29 -3.75
CA LEU A 19 -23.98 -30.38 -2.87
C LEU A 19 -22.74 -29.74 -3.52
N PHE A 20 -22.51 -29.96 -4.81
CA PHE A 20 -21.41 -29.31 -5.55
C PHE A 20 -21.59 -27.80 -5.63
N ILE A 21 -22.81 -27.30 -5.86
CA ILE A 21 -23.13 -25.88 -5.85
C ILE A 21 -22.86 -25.27 -4.47
N LEU A 22 -23.29 -25.94 -3.39
CA LEU A 22 -23.04 -25.48 -2.03
C LEU A 22 -21.54 -25.45 -1.69
N LEU A 23 -20.80 -26.49 -2.07
CA LEU A 23 -19.34 -26.53 -1.91
C LEU A 23 -18.67 -25.40 -2.70
N PHE A 24 -19.06 -25.19 -3.96
CA PHE A 24 -18.54 -24.10 -4.79
C PHE A 24 -18.80 -22.73 -4.16
N LEU A 25 -20.01 -22.50 -3.63
CA LEU A 25 -20.35 -21.26 -2.92
C LEU A 25 -19.53 -21.07 -1.63
N LEU A 26 -19.26 -22.15 -0.87
CA LEU A 26 -18.42 -22.08 0.32
C LEU A 26 -16.95 -21.79 -0.02
N PHE A 27 -16.41 -22.47 -1.04
CA PHE A 27 -15.04 -22.26 -1.50
C PHE A 27 -14.86 -20.91 -2.16
N SER A 28 -15.84 -20.39 -2.91
CA SER A 28 -15.75 -19.06 -3.50
C SER A 28 -15.68 -17.99 -2.41
N ASN A 29 -16.46 -18.11 -1.33
CA ASN A 29 -16.38 -17.17 -0.20
C ASN A 29 -15.01 -17.22 0.50
N PHE A 30 -14.37 -18.39 0.59
CA PHE A 30 -13.02 -18.53 1.17
C PHE A 30 -11.90 -18.04 0.22
N LEU A 31 -12.02 -18.28 -1.09
CA LEU A 31 -10.99 -17.94 -2.08
C LEU A 31 -10.94 -16.43 -2.36
N PHE A 32 -12.07 -15.72 -2.25
CA PHE A 32 -12.15 -14.29 -2.56
C PHE A 32 -12.12 -13.36 -1.35
N SER A 33 -12.13 -13.89 -0.12
CA SER A 33 -11.98 -13.06 1.09
C SER A 33 -10.50 -12.76 1.38
N GLN A 34 -9.87 -11.92 0.57
CA GLN A 34 -8.67 -11.20 1.02
C GLN A 34 -9.09 -10.15 2.04
N LYS A 35 -9.00 -10.50 3.32
CA LYS A 35 -9.28 -9.55 4.41
C LYS A 35 -8.09 -8.61 4.56
N PHE A 36 -8.20 -7.40 4.02
CA PHE A 36 -7.19 -6.34 4.17
C PHE A 36 -7.25 -5.72 5.58
N ASP A 37 -7.08 -6.53 6.63
CA ASP A 37 -7.10 -6.06 8.03
C ASP A 37 -5.91 -5.15 8.39
N GLU A 38 -4.91 -5.07 7.50
CA GLU A 38 -3.65 -4.36 7.72
C GLU A 38 -3.60 -3.00 6.99
N TYR A 39 -4.55 -2.74 6.08
CA TYR A 39 -4.54 -1.59 5.19
C TYR A 39 -5.94 -1.18 4.75
N TYR A 40 -6.25 0.11 4.74
CA TYR A 40 -7.45 0.63 4.06
C TYR A 40 -7.18 1.95 3.35
N LEU A 41 -7.78 2.10 2.16
CA LEU A 41 -7.70 3.32 1.35
C LEU A 41 -8.93 4.20 1.59
N THR A 42 -8.74 5.52 1.52
CA THR A 42 -9.85 6.47 1.49
C THR A 42 -9.88 7.22 0.17
N THR A 43 -11.03 7.80 -0.15
CA THR A 43 -11.18 8.70 -1.32
C THR A 43 -10.67 10.12 -1.05
N LYS A 44 -10.15 10.40 0.16
CA LYS A 44 -9.64 11.72 0.50
C LYS A 44 -8.30 11.95 -0.18
N ILE A 45 -8.16 13.15 -0.73
CA ILE A 45 -6.92 13.64 -1.33
C ILE A 45 -6.34 14.73 -0.43
N VAL A 46 -5.04 14.67 -0.19
CA VAL A 46 -4.24 15.73 0.44
C VAL A 46 -3.30 16.29 -0.60
N THR A 47 -3.14 17.61 -0.62
CA THR A 47 -2.29 18.30 -1.59
C THR A 47 -1.22 19.09 -0.85
N PHE A 48 0.02 18.90 -1.28
CA PHE A 48 1.19 19.62 -0.79
C PHE A 48 1.61 20.71 -1.77
N LYS A 49 2.15 21.80 -1.26
CA LYS A 49 2.69 22.90 -2.06
C LYS A 49 4.03 22.52 -2.66
N ASP A 50 4.94 21.98 -1.84
CA ASP A 50 6.29 21.54 -2.24
C ASP A 50 6.66 20.25 -1.47
N PRO A 51 6.08 19.10 -1.89
CA PRO A 51 6.32 17.84 -1.20
C PRO A 51 7.74 17.33 -1.42
N ILE A 52 8.30 16.75 -0.36
CA ILE A 52 9.56 16.01 -0.40
C ILE A 52 9.35 14.63 0.22
N LEU A 53 10.11 13.66 -0.28
CA LEU A 53 10.30 12.41 0.43
C LEU A 53 11.60 12.44 1.23
N VAL A 54 11.56 11.86 2.41
CA VAL A 54 12.71 11.73 3.28
C VAL A 54 12.86 10.26 3.66
N VAL A 55 13.99 9.69 3.27
CA VAL A 55 14.43 8.33 3.65
C VAL A 55 15.42 8.49 4.81
N PRO A 56 15.06 8.12 6.04
CA PRO A 56 15.90 8.33 7.20
C PRO A 56 16.77 7.13 7.52
N ASP A 57 18.04 7.39 7.80
CA ASP A 57 19.09 6.43 8.17
C ASP A 57 19.17 5.25 7.17
N TYR A 58 20.23 5.17 6.37
CA TYR A 58 20.39 4.14 5.32
C TYR A 58 20.17 2.67 5.77
N ASP A 59 20.26 2.39 7.07
CA ASP A 59 20.05 1.09 7.69
C ASP A 59 18.65 0.88 8.29
N LYS A 60 17.71 1.80 8.09
CA LYS A 60 16.37 1.76 8.68
C LYS A 60 15.23 1.74 7.66
N VAL A 61 14.13 1.11 8.06
CA VAL A 61 12.90 1.01 7.26
C VAL A 61 12.02 2.23 7.49
N GLY A 62 11.57 2.82 6.39
CA GLY A 62 10.46 3.76 6.32
C GLY A 62 10.76 4.95 5.43
N ILE A 63 9.77 5.35 4.63
CA ILE A 63 9.86 6.52 3.74
C ILE A 63 8.76 7.49 4.14
N PHE A 64 9.10 8.76 4.27
CA PHE A 64 8.19 9.76 4.77
C PHE A 64 7.97 10.86 3.75
N ILE A 65 6.72 11.25 3.56
CA ILE A 65 6.36 12.43 2.78
C ILE A 65 5.93 13.57 3.70
N MET A 66 6.34 14.79 3.35
CA MET A 66 6.01 16.02 4.08
C MET A 66 6.20 17.26 3.21
N GLU A 67 5.74 18.43 3.69
CA GLU A 67 6.14 19.72 3.10
C GLU A 67 7.63 19.98 3.33
N SER A 68 8.32 20.47 2.30
CA SER A 68 9.71 20.90 2.42
C SER A 68 9.89 21.94 3.53
N GLU A 69 8.95 22.89 3.66
CA GLU A 69 9.01 23.95 4.67
C GLU A 69 8.95 23.41 6.11
N ASP A 70 8.14 22.38 6.37
CA ASP A 70 8.06 21.76 7.69
C ASP A 70 9.35 21.03 8.05
N PHE A 71 9.97 20.35 7.08
CA PHE A 71 11.25 19.69 7.26
C PHE A 71 12.41 20.68 7.48
N GLU A 72 12.42 21.81 6.77
CA GLU A 72 13.44 22.84 6.99
C GLU A 72 13.35 23.46 8.39
N LYS A 73 12.15 23.60 8.95
CA LYS A 73 11.93 24.11 10.32
C LYS A 73 12.28 23.08 11.40
N GLU A 74 12.02 21.80 11.16
CA GLU A 74 12.23 20.73 12.13
C GLU A 74 12.78 19.48 11.44
N LYS A 75 14.09 19.25 11.57
CA LYS A 75 14.79 18.13 10.92
C LYS A 75 14.53 16.77 11.61
N ASN A 76 13.77 16.73 12.72
CA ASN A 76 13.41 15.50 13.41
C ASN A 76 12.12 14.88 12.86
N ILE A 77 12.28 13.89 11.97
CA ILE A 77 11.18 13.18 11.31
C ILE A 77 10.22 12.52 12.32
N LYS A 78 10.72 11.95 13.43
CA LYS A 78 9.85 11.35 14.45
C LYS A 78 8.93 12.37 15.10
N LYS A 79 9.46 13.57 15.35
CA LYS A 79 8.68 14.67 15.92
C LYS A 79 7.63 15.16 14.91
N LEU A 80 8.02 15.35 13.64
CA LEU A 80 7.07 15.69 12.56
C LEU A 80 5.98 14.63 12.38
N PHE A 81 6.34 13.34 12.46
CA PHE A 81 5.40 12.23 12.37
C PHE A 81 4.38 12.25 13.51
N ASN A 82 4.85 12.45 14.75
CA ASN A 82 3.97 12.57 15.91
C ASN A 82 3.07 13.83 15.84
N GLN A 83 3.55 14.90 15.19
CA GLN A 83 2.79 16.12 14.94
C GLN A 83 1.85 16.04 13.73
N LYS A 84 1.79 14.88 13.05
CA LYS A 84 1.01 14.68 11.80
C LYS A 84 1.39 15.68 10.70
N LYS A 85 2.69 16.00 10.62
CA LYS A 85 3.31 16.79 9.56
C LYS A 85 4.18 15.96 8.62
N ALA A 86 4.54 14.75 9.04
CA ALA A 86 5.13 13.73 8.19
C ALA A 86 4.22 12.52 8.16
N PHE A 87 4.08 11.91 6.99
CA PHE A 87 3.22 10.76 6.75
C PHE A 87 4.03 9.63 6.15
N LEU A 88 3.61 8.38 6.36
CA LEU A 88 4.23 7.26 5.67
C LEU A 88 3.97 7.44 4.17
N PHE A 89 4.96 7.08 3.35
CA PHE A 89 4.80 7.08 1.91
C PHE A 89 4.71 5.64 1.42
N ASP A 90 3.65 5.35 0.68
CA ASP A 90 3.49 4.06 0.03
C ASP A 90 4.26 4.06 -1.28
N THR A 91 5.41 3.39 -1.24
CA THR A 91 6.25 3.14 -2.39
C THR A 91 5.57 2.24 -3.42
N ASN A 92 4.75 1.32 -2.95
CA ASN A 92 4.15 0.26 -3.75
C ASN A 92 2.71 0.59 -4.17
N GLY A 93 2.26 1.82 -3.90
CA GLY A 93 0.88 2.30 -3.95
C GLY A 93 0.05 1.66 -5.06
N PHE A 94 -0.59 0.55 -4.73
CA PHE A 94 -1.50 -0.25 -5.54
C PHE A 94 -1.21 -0.30 -7.05
N SER A 95 -0.26 -1.13 -7.46
CA SER A 95 -0.24 -1.59 -8.85
C SER A 95 -1.39 -2.60 -9.10
N TYR A 96 -2.59 -2.09 -9.38
CA TYR A 96 -3.58 -2.86 -10.13
C TYR A 96 -3.11 -3.11 -11.58
N GLU A 97 -2.11 -2.34 -12.02
CA GLU A 97 -1.50 -2.44 -13.32
C GLU A 97 -0.33 -3.44 -13.30
N SER A 98 -0.37 -4.36 -14.26
CA SER A 98 0.72 -5.29 -14.50
C SER A 98 2.03 -4.51 -14.74
N VAL A 99 3.17 -5.11 -14.42
CA VAL A 99 4.51 -4.54 -14.75
C VAL A 99 4.56 -4.08 -16.22
N LEU A 100 3.87 -4.81 -17.09
CA LEU A 100 3.77 -4.58 -18.53
C LEU A 100 2.93 -3.34 -18.91
N GLU A 101 1.92 -2.98 -18.12
CA GLU A 101 1.14 -1.74 -18.30
C GLU A 101 1.94 -0.53 -17.80
N ARG A 102 2.63 -0.68 -16.66
CA ARG A 102 3.55 0.34 -16.13
C ARG A 102 4.67 0.68 -17.12
N GLU A 103 5.29 -0.33 -17.73
CA GLU A 103 6.30 -0.15 -18.77
C GLU A 103 5.75 0.55 -20.01
N LYS A 104 4.50 0.27 -20.41
CA LYS A 104 3.84 0.93 -21.56
C LYS A 104 3.50 2.39 -21.29
N MET A 105 3.21 2.76 -20.04
CA MET A 105 3.01 4.14 -19.61
C MET A 105 4.33 4.88 -19.32
N GLY A 106 5.47 4.18 -19.39
CA GLY A 106 6.80 4.75 -19.15
C GLY A 106 7.22 4.81 -17.68
N TYR A 107 6.46 4.19 -16.76
CA TYR A 107 6.85 4.07 -15.35
C TYR A 107 7.92 2.99 -15.19
N LYS A 108 9.17 3.41 -14.92
CA LYS A 108 10.24 2.50 -14.48
C LYS A 108 10.26 2.45 -12.96
N GLU A 109 10.35 1.24 -12.43
CA GLU A 109 10.31 0.91 -10.99
C GLU A 109 11.43 1.60 -10.17
N ASP A 110 12.47 2.11 -10.84
CA ASP A 110 13.68 2.62 -10.19
C ASP A 110 13.64 4.08 -9.75
N GLU A 111 12.69 4.90 -10.20
CA GLU A 111 12.64 6.31 -9.81
C GLU A 111 11.18 6.76 -9.74
N TYR A 112 10.64 6.97 -8.53
CA TYR A 112 9.59 8.01 -8.43
C TYR A 112 10.20 9.24 -9.09
N ASP A 113 9.50 9.88 -10.01
CA ASP A 113 10.04 10.98 -10.80
C ASP A 113 10.48 12.11 -9.86
N TYR A 114 11.76 12.10 -9.46
CA TYR A 114 12.34 13.03 -8.50
C TYR A 114 13.15 14.03 -9.30
N SER A 115 12.76 15.29 -9.20
CA SER A 115 13.52 16.38 -9.81
C SER A 115 14.91 16.58 -9.20
N TYR A 116 15.14 16.07 -7.98
CA TYR A 116 16.38 16.27 -7.24
C TYR A 116 16.57 15.27 -6.08
N ARG A 117 17.80 14.79 -5.89
CA ARG A 117 18.23 13.98 -4.74
C ARG A 117 19.34 14.69 -3.98
N LYS A 118 19.22 14.75 -2.66
CA LYS A 118 20.23 15.31 -1.73
C LYS A 118 20.47 14.37 -0.58
N GLU A 119 21.73 14.13 -0.27
CA GLU A 119 22.12 13.42 0.95
C GLU A 119 22.44 14.44 2.05
N GLU A 120 21.77 14.33 3.18
CA GLU A 120 21.96 15.24 4.32
C GLU A 120 22.18 14.42 5.60
N LYS A 121 23.43 14.35 6.04
CA LYS A 121 23.89 13.55 7.19
C LYS A 121 23.53 12.07 7.02
N LYS A 122 22.44 11.64 7.65
CA LYS A 122 21.93 10.26 7.62
C LYS A 122 20.58 10.16 6.92
N ALA A 123 20.10 11.20 6.24
CA ALA A 123 18.85 11.14 5.50
C ALA A 123 19.10 11.40 4.01
N ILE A 124 18.33 10.73 3.17
CA ILE A 124 18.20 11.08 1.75
C ILE A 124 16.93 11.90 1.62
N ILE A 125 17.04 13.08 1.01
CA ILE A 125 15.93 13.95 0.69
C ILE A 125 15.73 13.88 -0.81
N LEU A 126 14.52 13.55 -1.23
CA LEU A 126 14.14 13.43 -2.61
C LEU A 126 13.03 14.44 -2.88
N LYS A 127 13.23 15.33 -3.85
CA LYS A 127 12.22 16.30 -4.26
C LYS A 127 11.39 15.68 -5.37
N LEU A 128 10.10 15.57 -5.17
CA LEU A 128 9.18 15.04 -6.17
C LEU A 128 9.07 16.00 -7.37
N ASP A 129 8.73 15.47 -8.55
CA ASP A 129 8.39 16.29 -9.71
C ASP A 129 7.26 17.28 -9.37
N LYS A 130 7.26 18.45 -10.01
CA LYS A 130 6.27 19.51 -9.76
C LYS A 130 4.83 19.06 -10.01
N LYS A 131 4.61 18.01 -10.80
CA LYS A 131 3.29 17.43 -11.06
C LYS A 131 2.79 16.56 -9.91
N VAL A 132 3.68 15.99 -9.10
CA VAL A 132 3.32 15.08 -8.02
C VAL A 132 3.09 15.85 -6.73
N LYS A 133 1.88 16.38 -6.56
CA LYS A 133 1.48 17.21 -5.40
C LYS A 133 0.30 16.68 -4.62
N SER A 134 -0.49 15.81 -5.23
CA SER A 134 -1.73 15.28 -4.66
C SER A 134 -1.54 13.83 -4.28
N PHE A 135 -2.10 13.43 -3.15
CA PHE A 135 -1.94 12.08 -2.61
C PHE A 135 -3.26 11.58 -2.03
N TYR A 136 -3.63 10.35 -2.36
CA TYR A 136 -4.69 9.65 -1.64
C TYR A 136 -4.24 9.32 -0.22
N VAL A 137 -5.17 9.44 0.72
CA VAL A 137 -4.94 9.05 2.10
C VAL A 137 -5.38 7.60 2.30
N GLY A 138 -4.43 6.75 2.63
CA GLY A 138 -4.67 5.44 3.20
C GLY A 138 -4.28 5.39 4.67
N PHE A 139 -4.54 4.26 5.30
CA PHE A 139 -4.11 3.94 6.65
C PHE A 139 -3.58 2.52 6.67
N ILE A 140 -2.41 2.35 7.27
CA ILE A 140 -1.70 1.08 7.31
C ILE A 140 -1.27 0.78 8.74
N ARG A 141 -1.32 -0.49 9.14
CA ARG A 141 -0.71 -0.90 10.41
C ARG A 141 0.79 -0.77 10.30
N LEU A 142 1.41 -0.08 11.26
CA LEU A 142 2.83 0.22 11.18
C LEU A 142 3.71 -1.04 11.15
N ARG A 143 3.31 -2.10 11.89
CA ARG A 143 3.98 -3.41 11.81
C ARG A 143 3.96 -4.00 10.40
N TYR A 144 2.85 -3.85 9.69
CA TYR A 144 2.72 -4.33 8.31
C TYR A 144 3.60 -3.52 7.36
N TYR A 145 3.51 -2.18 7.42
CA TYR A 145 4.34 -1.26 6.64
C TYR A 145 5.84 -1.58 6.77
N ASN A 146 6.33 -1.64 8.01
CA ASN A 146 7.75 -1.92 8.29
C ASN A 146 8.20 -3.31 7.80
N ARG A 147 7.28 -4.27 7.61
CA ARG A 147 7.59 -5.59 7.07
C ARG A 147 7.69 -5.58 5.55
N ILE A 148 6.81 -4.85 4.86
CA ILE A 148 6.77 -4.82 3.39
C ILE A 148 7.88 -3.94 2.80
N ASP A 149 8.28 -2.87 3.49
CA ASP A 149 9.36 -1.96 3.05
C ASP A 149 10.74 -2.37 3.57
N ALA A 150 10.86 -3.51 4.25
CA ALA A 150 12.13 -4.00 4.73
C ALA A 150 13.03 -4.46 3.56
N SER A 151 14.06 -3.69 3.25
CA SER A 151 15.11 -4.12 2.31
C SER A 151 16.14 -5.02 3.00
N ALA A 152 16.91 -5.80 2.23
CA ALA A 152 17.98 -6.65 2.75
C ALA A 152 19.07 -5.89 3.55
N HIS A 153 19.15 -4.57 3.36
CA HIS A 153 20.11 -3.69 4.03
C HIS A 153 19.51 -3.00 5.27
N ALA A 154 18.18 -2.92 5.38
CA ALA A 154 17.50 -2.30 6.50
C ALA A 154 17.37 -3.29 7.67
N ARG A 155 17.97 -2.95 8.81
CA ARG A 155 18.04 -3.86 9.96
C ARG A 155 16.92 -3.61 10.97
N TYR A 156 16.39 -2.39 11.03
CA TYR A 156 15.40 -1.98 12.04
C TYR A 156 14.43 -0.92 11.50
N PRO A 157 13.19 -0.85 12.00
CA PRO A 157 12.26 0.19 11.58
C PRO A 157 12.61 1.55 12.20
N TYR A 158 12.43 2.64 11.44
CA TYR A 158 12.68 3.99 11.93
C TYR A 158 11.67 4.38 13.03
N ILE A 159 10.39 4.09 12.81
CA ILE A 159 9.32 4.16 13.80
C ILE A 159 9.03 2.75 14.31
N LYS A 160 9.02 2.56 15.64
CA LYS A 160 8.81 1.25 16.26
C LYS A 160 7.48 0.65 15.84
N ASN A 161 7.45 -0.66 15.60
CA ASN A 161 6.23 -1.39 15.30
C ASN A 161 5.15 -1.13 16.35
N THR A 162 3.95 -0.81 15.87
CA THR A 162 2.72 -0.77 16.66
C THR A 162 1.61 -1.45 15.85
N ASP A 163 0.54 -1.86 16.54
CA ASP A 163 -0.68 -2.36 15.89
C ASP A 163 -1.67 -1.21 15.58
N ASN A 164 -1.23 0.04 15.74
CA ASN A 164 -2.01 1.22 15.40
C ASN A 164 -1.99 1.43 13.88
N PHE A 165 -3.10 1.93 13.38
CA PHE A 165 -3.17 2.47 12.03
C PHE A 165 -2.54 3.85 12.00
N GLU A 166 -1.63 4.03 11.04
CA GLU A 166 -1.01 5.31 10.76
C GLU A 166 -1.33 5.75 9.33
N PRO A 167 -1.48 7.06 9.09
CA PRO A 167 -1.74 7.57 7.76
C PRO A 167 -0.56 7.29 6.83
N VAL A 168 -0.89 6.76 5.66
CA VAL A 168 0.03 6.52 4.55
C VAL A 168 -0.50 7.22 3.31
N LEU A 169 0.39 7.84 2.54
CA LEU A 169 0.05 8.62 1.37
C LEU A 169 0.52 7.92 0.10
N ILE A 170 -0.38 7.87 -0.88
CA ILE A 170 -0.15 7.29 -2.21
C ILE A 170 -0.24 8.42 -3.25
N PRO A 171 0.71 8.55 -4.18
CA PRO A 171 0.62 9.52 -5.27
C PRO A 171 -0.70 9.43 -6.04
N SER A 172 -1.33 10.58 -6.26
CA SER A 172 -2.49 10.73 -7.14
C SER A 172 -2.05 11.44 -8.41
N PHE A 173 -1.97 10.68 -9.50
CA PHE A 173 -1.71 11.20 -10.85
C PHE A 173 -3.06 11.55 -11.50
N THR A 174 -3.69 12.63 -11.05
CA THR A 174 -4.80 13.23 -11.78
C THR A 174 -4.22 14.18 -12.83
N ASP A 175 -4.53 13.91 -14.10
CA ASP A 175 -4.18 14.73 -15.28
C ASP A 175 -4.61 16.20 -15.16
#